data_AF-A0A7V6A257-F1
#
_entry.id   AF-A0A7V6A257-F1
#
_cell.length_a   1.000
_cell.length_b   1.000
_cell.length_c   1.000
_cell.angle_alpha   90.00
_cell.angle_beta   90.00
_cell.angle_gamma   90.00
#
_symmetry.space_group_name_H-M   'P 1'
#
loop_
_entity.id
_entity.type
_entity.pdbx_description
1 polymer ?
#
loop_
_entity_poly.entity_id
_entity_poly.type
_entity_poly.pdbx_seq_one_letter_code
_entity_poly.pdbx_strand_id
1 'polypeptide(L)'
;MKRRHGIFLGTILMAVGLPAVGGVRPAWGQAAASVSGLLSHYFPDVPYLLIIITFFFFLCLLEGIILIVWDPNRVQRRRLQKRLQYLEGLDQKLSPESLLKADSLKNAPWLRQALKRIQRLEQLQDLLIKADVNLSLMTALLIFLLSGAAGLSLGFFSRGPLGALCGLGIGLYLPYWILKFKKKRRVKKFEKQLPEALDLMARGLKAGHAFPTGLQIVGNEMPNPIGLEFFKTFKEYNHGMDMNTALINLCNRVELRELRFFTTAVMIQRETGGNLVDILEKIAGLIRERFKLVNQIKALTAEGRLSGVILIAMPPVIFLVMLKINPSYTMLLVNHPLGKMMSMTALTFQALGVFAIKKIVNIKV
;
A
#
# COMPACT_ATOMS: atom_id res chain seq x y z
N MET A 1 9.95 25.38 -30.57
CA MET A 1 8.96 24.29 -30.64
C MET A 1 8.74 23.88 -32.11
N LYS A 2 9.67 23.11 -32.72
CA LYS A 2 9.49 22.39 -34.02
C LYS A 2 10.66 21.47 -34.46
N ARG A 3 11.67 21.21 -33.61
CA ARG A 3 12.87 20.42 -33.98
C ARG A 3 13.04 19.06 -33.28
N ARG A 4 12.15 18.66 -32.37
CA ARG A 4 12.23 17.37 -31.65
C ARG A 4 11.32 16.26 -32.19
N HIS A 5 10.47 16.54 -33.20
CA HIS A 5 9.55 15.55 -33.78
C HIS A 5 10.14 14.77 -34.97
N GLY A 6 11.27 15.18 -35.55
CA GLY A 6 11.87 14.50 -36.71
C GLY A 6 12.58 13.18 -36.38
N ILE A 7 13.15 13.05 -35.17
CA ILE A 7 13.92 11.87 -34.76
C ILE A 7 13.01 10.70 -34.37
N PHE A 8 11.80 11.01 -33.88
CA PHE A 8 10.80 10.02 -33.51
C PHE A 8 9.99 9.50 -34.72
N LEU A 9 9.81 10.34 -35.75
CA LEU A 9 9.15 9.90 -36.98
C LEU A 9 10.06 9.01 -37.84
N GLY A 10 11.38 9.25 -37.83
CA GLY A 10 12.35 8.46 -38.60
C GLY A 10 12.53 7.02 -38.10
N THR A 11 12.43 6.79 -36.78
CA THR A 11 12.48 5.45 -36.19
C THR A 11 11.20 4.65 -36.41
N ILE A 12 10.05 5.32 -36.52
CA ILE A 12 8.76 4.69 -36.84
C ILE A 12 8.68 4.32 -38.32
N LEU A 13 9.25 5.14 -39.22
CA LEU A 13 9.28 4.87 -40.66
C LEU A 13 10.24 3.73 -41.07
N MET A 14 11.32 3.49 -40.33
CA MET A 14 12.23 2.36 -40.62
C MET A 14 11.73 1.00 -40.10
N ALA A 15 10.76 0.97 -39.18
CA ALA A 15 10.17 -0.27 -38.68
C ALA A 15 9.14 -0.90 -39.64
N VAL A 16 8.73 -0.20 -40.70
CA VAL A 16 7.65 -0.60 -41.63
C VAL A 16 8.18 -1.03 -43.02
N GLY A 17 9.49 -1.08 -43.24
CA GLY A 17 10.06 -1.79 -44.39
C GLY A 17 9.71 -1.23 -45.78
N LEU A 18 9.61 0.10 -45.93
CA LEU A 18 9.58 0.75 -47.25
C LEU A 18 11.00 1.23 -47.65
N PRO A 19 11.40 1.10 -48.93
CA PRO A 19 12.77 1.37 -49.35
C PRO A 19 13.05 2.88 -49.36
N ALA A 20 14.12 3.28 -48.66
CA ALA A 20 14.64 4.63 -48.75
C ALA A 20 15.19 4.89 -50.17
N VAL A 21 14.58 5.86 -50.86
CA VAL A 21 15.13 6.47 -52.07
C VAL A 21 16.40 7.24 -51.66
N GLY A 22 17.56 6.84 -52.18
CA GLY A 22 18.81 7.59 -52.02
C GLY A 22 20.06 6.78 -51.69
N GLY A 23 20.57 6.00 -52.66
CA GLY A 23 21.97 6.00 -53.11
C GLY A 23 23.19 5.94 -52.18
N VAL A 24 23.11 5.62 -50.87
CA VAL A 24 24.33 5.36 -50.06
C VAL A 24 24.11 4.16 -49.12
N ARG A 25 24.80 3.05 -49.40
CA ARG A 25 24.79 1.83 -48.56
C ARG A 25 25.95 1.89 -47.56
N PRO A 26 25.73 2.02 -46.24
CA PRO A 26 26.78 1.79 -45.26
C PRO A 26 26.99 0.27 -45.06
N ALA A 27 28.25 -0.16 -44.94
CA ALA A 27 28.74 -1.55 -44.92
C ALA A 27 28.21 -2.44 -43.77
N TRP A 28 27.21 -2.00 -43.01
CA TRP A 28 26.56 -2.74 -41.93
C TRP A 28 25.39 -3.62 -42.40
N GLY A 29 24.97 -3.49 -43.66
CA GLY A 29 23.81 -4.19 -44.23
C GLY A 29 23.96 -5.72 -44.33
N GLN A 30 25.18 -6.27 -44.35
CA GLN A 30 25.39 -7.73 -44.42
C GLN A 30 25.37 -8.41 -43.04
N ALA A 31 25.67 -7.68 -41.94
CA ALA A 31 25.68 -8.24 -40.59
C ALA A 31 24.29 -8.25 -39.93
N ALA A 32 23.41 -7.31 -40.29
CA ALA A 32 22.01 -7.32 -39.85
C ALA A 32 21.20 -8.48 -40.48
N ALA A 33 21.55 -8.86 -41.72
CA ALA A 33 20.87 -9.92 -42.48
C ALA A 33 21.14 -11.33 -41.95
N SER A 34 22.31 -11.57 -41.36
CA SER A 34 22.68 -12.88 -40.79
C SER A 34 22.08 -13.12 -39.40
N VAL A 35 21.95 -12.06 -38.59
CA VAL A 35 21.28 -12.13 -37.28
C VAL A 35 19.76 -12.22 -37.44
N SER A 36 19.17 -11.54 -38.45
CA SER A 36 17.75 -11.68 -38.77
C SER A 36 17.37 -13.06 -39.28
N GLY A 37 18.24 -13.70 -40.08
CA GLY A 37 18.00 -15.04 -40.64
C GLY A 37 18.12 -16.18 -39.61
N LEU A 38 18.98 -16.05 -38.60
CA LEU A 38 19.11 -17.02 -37.51
C LEU A 38 17.95 -16.94 -36.49
N LEU A 39 17.40 -15.74 -36.27
CA LEU A 39 16.23 -15.54 -35.40
C LEU A 39 14.92 -15.97 -36.06
N SER A 40 14.78 -15.85 -37.39
CA SER A 40 13.58 -16.25 -38.14
C SER A 40 13.43 -17.77 -38.31
N HIS A 41 14.51 -18.54 -38.15
CA HIS A 41 14.48 -20.00 -38.38
C HIS A 41 13.90 -20.79 -37.19
N TYR A 42 13.85 -20.21 -35.99
CA TYR A 42 13.38 -20.92 -34.79
C TYR A 42 11.95 -20.53 -34.34
N PHE A 43 11.45 -19.30 -34.57
CA PHE A 43 10.09 -18.86 -34.19
C PHE A 43 9.57 -17.66 -35.02
N PRO A 44 8.72 -17.84 -36.05
CA PRO A 44 8.52 -16.79 -37.07
C PRO A 44 7.62 -15.58 -36.69
N ASP A 45 6.38 -15.72 -36.17
CA ASP A 45 5.38 -14.63 -36.39
C ASP A 45 4.65 -14.05 -35.16
N VAL A 46 5.02 -14.39 -33.92
CA VAL A 46 4.24 -13.99 -32.71
C VAL A 46 4.92 -13.02 -31.71
N PRO A 47 6.26 -12.81 -31.65
CA PRO A 47 6.85 -12.12 -30.50
C PRO A 47 6.74 -10.58 -30.55
N TYR A 48 6.93 -9.93 -31.70
CA TYR A 48 7.03 -8.46 -31.74
C TYR A 48 5.68 -7.75 -31.59
N LEU A 49 4.63 -8.25 -32.23
CA LEU A 49 3.26 -7.73 -32.06
C LEU A 49 2.79 -7.87 -30.61
N LEU A 50 3.08 -8.99 -29.95
CA LEU A 50 2.75 -9.20 -28.55
C LEU A 50 3.56 -8.30 -27.60
N ILE A 51 4.83 -8.04 -27.89
CA ILE A 51 5.65 -7.10 -27.09
C ILE A 51 5.10 -5.67 -27.21
N ILE A 52 4.67 -5.26 -28.41
CA ILE A 52 4.06 -3.94 -28.63
C ILE A 52 2.71 -3.83 -27.93
N ILE A 53 1.85 -4.87 -28.03
CA ILE A 53 0.55 -4.91 -27.35
C ILE A 53 0.72 -4.89 -25.83
N THR A 54 1.66 -5.67 -25.27
CA THR A 54 1.93 -5.69 -23.83
C THR A 54 2.53 -4.37 -23.35
N PHE A 55 3.41 -3.74 -24.14
CA PHE A 55 3.94 -2.40 -23.85
C PHE A 55 2.85 -1.33 -23.84
N PHE A 56 1.99 -1.29 -24.86
CA PHE A 56 0.85 -0.36 -24.91
C PHE A 56 -0.18 -0.64 -23.81
N PHE A 57 -0.40 -1.91 -23.46
CA PHE A 57 -1.26 -2.29 -22.35
C PHE A 57 -0.69 -1.78 -21.01
N PHE A 58 0.61 -1.91 -20.78
CA PHE A 58 1.26 -1.31 -19.61
C PHE A 58 1.17 0.21 -19.60
N LEU A 59 1.32 0.85 -20.75
CA LEU A 59 1.21 2.30 -20.89
C LEU A 59 -0.20 2.78 -20.53
N CYS A 60 -1.24 2.11 -21.02
CA CYS A 60 -2.65 2.35 -20.65
C CYS A 60 -2.92 2.08 -19.17
N LEU A 61 -2.32 1.04 -18.58
CA LEU A 61 -2.48 0.72 -17.16
C LEU A 61 -1.81 1.79 -16.28
N LEU A 62 -0.65 2.28 -16.71
CA LEU A 62 0.09 3.35 -16.06
C LEU A 62 -0.68 4.68 -16.18
N GLU A 63 -1.20 5.02 -17.36
CA GLU A 63 -2.12 6.16 -17.55
C GLU A 63 -3.39 6.03 -16.71
N GLY A 64 -4.00 4.84 -16.65
CA GLY A 64 -5.18 4.59 -15.82
C GLY A 64 -4.90 4.80 -14.33
N ILE A 65 -3.75 4.34 -13.84
CA ILE A 65 -3.31 4.59 -12.47
C ILE A 65 -3.06 6.09 -12.24
N ILE A 66 -2.43 6.79 -13.19
CA ILE A 66 -2.16 8.24 -13.10
C ILE A 66 -3.49 9.02 -13.07
N LEU A 67 -4.42 8.75 -13.98
CA LEU A 67 -5.73 9.41 -14.01
C LEU A 67 -6.54 9.16 -12.74
N ILE A 68 -6.43 7.96 -12.16
CA ILE A 68 -7.09 7.59 -10.90
C ILE A 68 -6.45 8.25 -9.68
N VAL A 69 -5.13 8.44 -9.69
CA VAL A 69 -4.39 9.11 -8.61
C VAL A 69 -4.52 10.63 -8.70
N TRP A 70 -4.79 11.16 -9.90
CA TRP A 70 -4.74 12.61 -10.15
C TRP A 70 -6.11 13.28 -10.30
N ASP A 71 -7.24 12.57 -10.28
CA ASP A 71 -8.58 13.18 -10.26
C ASP A 71 -9.04 13.49 -8.81
N PRO A 72 -8.92 14.73 -8.32
CA PRO A 72 -9.18 15.06 -6.93
C PRO A 72 -10.66 15.39 -6.68
N ASN A 73 -11.53 15.42 -7.70
CA ASN A 73 -12.79 16.20 -7.61
C ASN A 73 -14.10 15.55 -8.08
N ARG A 74 -14.15 14.26 -8.44
CA ARG A 74 -15.41 13.68 -8.99
C ARG A 74 -16.35 12.95 -8.02
N VAL A 75 -15.94 12.60 -6.80
CA VAL A 75 -16.71 11.63 -5.98
C VAL A 75 -17.47 12.24 -4.79
N GLN A 76 -17.29 13.53 -4.48
CA GLN A 76 -18.00 14.19 -3.36
C GLN A 76 -19.48 14.54 -3.61
N ARG A 77 -19.99 14.55 -4.85
CA ARG A 77 -21.37 15.03 -5.12
C ARG A 77 -22.46 13.95 -5.27
N ARG A 78 -22.15 12.70 -5.60
CA ARG A 78 -23.20 11.71 -6.00
C ARG A 78 -23.66 10.70 -4.95
N ARG A 79 -22.94 10.54 -3.82
CA ARG A 79 -23.24 9.47 -2.83
C ARG A 79 -23.88 9.93 -1.52
N LEU A 80 -23.77 11.21 -1.17
CA LEU A 80 -24.44 11.77 0.01
C LEU A 80 -25.94 11.96 -0.21
N GLN A 81 -26.38 12.38 -1.40
CA GLN A 81 -27.82 12.54 -1.70
C GLN A 81 -28.57 11.21 -1.81
N LYS A 82 -27.95 10.16 -2.35
CA LYS A 82 -28.60 8.83 -2.47
C LYS A 82 -28.64 8.02 -1.18
N ARG A 83 -27.81 8.34 -0.18
CA ARG A 83 -27.81 7.66 1.13
C ARG A 83 -28.77 8.29 2.13
N LEU A 84 -29.03 9.59 2.03
CA LEU A 84 -30.04 10.27 2.85
C LEU A 84 -31.46 9.76 2.50
N GLN A 85 -31.78 9.57 1.22
CA GLN A 85 -33.07 8.98 0.79
C GLN A 85 -33.24 7.49 1.13
N TYR A 86 -32.15 6.74 1.33
CA TYR A 86 -32.22 5.31 1.69
C TYR A 86 -32.35 5.10 3.19
N LEU A 87 -31.84 6.02 4.02
CA LEU A 87 -31.96 5.97 5.47
C LEU A 87 -33.34 6.47 5.96
N GLU A 88 -33.94 7.45 5.28
CA GLU A 88 -35.34 7.85 5.54
C GLU A 88 -36.36 6.73 5.24
N GLY A 89 -36.04 5.81 4.33
CA GLY A 89 -36.92 4.68 3.98
C GLY A 89 -36.76 3.41 4.82
N LEU A 90 -35.68 3.30 5.62
CA LEU A 90 -35.37 2.10 6.40
C LEU A 90 -35.87 2.15 7.84
N ASP A 91 -35.99 3.33 8.43
CA ASP A 91 -36.58 3.51 9.77
C ASP A 91 -38.05 3.07 9.82
N GLN A 92 -38.74 3.04 8.66
CA GLN A 92 -40.15 2.68 8.57
C GLN A 92 -40.41 1.17 8.36
N LYS A 93 -39.37 0.33 8.13
CA LYS A 93 -39.55 -1.08 7.75
C LYS A 93 -38.86 -2.13 8.64
N LEU A 94 -38.02 -1.74 9.58
CA LEU A 94 -37.30 -2.69 10.45
C LEU A 94 -38.05 -2.92 11.76
N SER A 95 -39.20 -3.62 11.67
CA SER A 95 -39.86 -4.21 12.84
C SER A 95 -39.03 -5.40 13.37
N PRO A 96 -38.85 -5.52 14.71
CA PRO A 96 -38.01 -6.54 15.37
C PRO A 96 -38.32 -8.01 15.04
N GLU A 97 -39.50 -8.30 14.50
CA GLU A 97 -39.95 -9.66 14.15
C GLU A 97 -39.17 -10.30 12.98
N SER A 98 -38.50 -9.51 12.14
CA SER A 98 -37.74 -10.03 10.99
C SER A 98 -36.33 -10.53 11.35
N LEU A 99 -35.81 -10.16 12.53
CA LEU A 99 -34.48 -10.55 13.01
C LEU A 99 -34.45 -11.95 13.64
N LEU A 100 -35.59 -12.46 14.10
CA LEU A 100 -35.72 -13.81 14.69
C LEU A 100 -35.82 -14.94 13.66
N LYS A 101 -36.00 -14.63 12.36
CA LYS A 101 -35.99 -15.61 11.26
C LYS A 101 -34.63 -15.82 10.58
N ALA A 102 -33.62 -15.02 10.93
CA ALA A 102 -32.30 -15.07 10.28
C ALA A 102 -31.39 -16.19 10.82
N ASP A 103 -31.69 -16.78 11.98
CA ASP A 103 -30.86 -17.84 12.57
C ASP A 103 -31.14 -19.25 11.99
N SER A 104 -32.30 -19.47 11.38
CA SER A 104 -32.65 -20.78 10.78
C SER A 104 -32.04 -21.02 9.39
N LEU A 105 -31.46 -20.00 8.75
CA LEU A 105 -30.86 -20.10 7.41
C LEU A 105 -29.33 -20.31 7.41
N LYS A 106 -28.69 -20.37 8.59
CA LYS A 106 -27.22 -20.53 8.73
C LYS A 106 -26.67 -21.90 8.33
N ASN A 107 -27.50 -22.86 7.91
CA ASN A 107 -27.10 -24.25 7.64
C ASN A 107 -26.97 -24.66 6.16
N ALA A 108 -27.20 -23.77 5.19
CA ALA A 108 -27.00 -24.09 3.77
C ALA A 108 -25.56 -23.74 3.27
N PRO A 109 -24.80 -24.68 2.68
CA PRO A 109 -23.41 -24.47 2.26
C PRO A 109 -23.26 -23.44 1.12
N TRP A 110 -24.24 -23.34 0.22
CA TRP A 110 -24.24 -22.34 -0.87
C TRP A 110 -24.49 -20.91 -0.35
N LEU A 111 -25.30 -20.76 0.70
CA LEU A 111 -25.57 -19.48 1.37
C LEU A 111 -24.31 -18.98 2.11
N ARG A 112 -23.57 -19.88 2.77
CA ARG A 112 -22.27 -19.56 3.40
C ARG A 112 -21.23 -19.09 2.37
N GLN A 113 -21.20 -19.68 1.17
CA GLN A 113 -20.28 -19.29 0.09
C GLN A 113 -20.61 -17.88 -0.45
N ALA A 114 -21.91 -17.57 -0.61
CA ALA A 114 -22.39 -16.25 -1.03
C ALA A 114 -22.12 -15.18 0.04
N LEU A 115 -22.41 -15.48 1.33
CA LEU A 115 -22.08 -14.59 2.45
C LEU A 115 -20.56 -14.32 2.52
N LYS A 116 -19.71 -15.32 2.32
CA LYS A 116 -18.24 -15.13 2.30
C LYS A 116 -17.75 -14.24 1.14
N ARG A 117 -18.43 -14.26 -0.01
CA ARG A 117 -18.11 -13.34 -1.12
C ARG A 117 -18.54 -11.91 -0.79
N ILE A 118 -19.72 -11.74 -0.19
CA ILE A 118 -20.23 -10.43 0.27
C ILE A 118 -19.30 -9.87 1.35
N GLN A 119 -18.89 -10.68 2.33
CA GLN A 119 -17.98 -10.27 3.41
C GLN A 119 -16.60 -9.87 2.88
N ARG A 120 -16.07 -10.54 1.86
CA ARG A 120 -14.81 -10.14 1.21
C ARG A 120 -14.91 -8.79 0.50
N LEU A 121 -16.07 -8.49 -0.10
CA LEU A 121 -16.31 -7.19 -0.74
C LEU A 121 -16.45 -6.08 0.29
N GLU A 122 -17.10 -6.36 1.42
CA GLU A 122 -17.19 -5.43 2.56
C GLU A 122 -15.82 -5.13 3.16
N GLN A 123 -14.97 -6.14 3.36
CA GLN A 123 -13.58 -5.95 3.80
C GLN A 123 -12.75 -5.09 2.83
N LEU A 124 -12.98 -5.22 1.52
CA LEU A 124 -12.31 -4.42 0.50
C LEU A 124 -12.81 -2.97 0.52
N GLN A 125 -14.11 -2.77 0.70
CA GLN A 125 -14.72 -1.46 0.88
C GLN A 125 -14.17 -0.75 2.12
N ASP A 126 -14.10 -1.47 3.23
CA ASP A 126 -13.50 -0.99 4.48
C ASP A 126 -12.05 -0.60 4.29
N LEU A 127 -11.25 -1.41 3.58
CA LEU A 127 -9.86 -1.08 3.29
C LEU A 127 -9.73 0.16 2.42
N LEU A 128 -10.61 0.37 1.45
CA LEU A 128 -10.62 1.59 0.63
C LEU A 128 -10.93 2.83 1.44
N ILE A 129 -11.96 2.76 2.30
CA ILE A 129 -12.35 3.84 3.22
C ILE A 129 -11.19 4.16 4.17
N LYS A 130 -10.62 3.13 4.80
CA LYS A 130 -9.50 3.25 5.75
C LYS A 130 -8.21 3.75 5.08
N ALA A 131 -8.02 3.47 3.78
CA ALA A 131 -6.88 3.97 3.00
C ALA A 131 -7.07 5.41 2.47
N ASP A 132 -8.23 6.04 2.70
CA ASP A 132 -8.61 7.33 2.11
C ASP A 132 -8.63 7.36 0.58
N VAL A 133 -8.88 6.20 -0.02
CA VAL A 133 -8.88 6.10 -1.46
C VAL A 133 -10.31 6.32 -1.94
N ASN A 134 -10.56 7.46 -2.58
CA ASN A 134 -11.86 7.86 -3.14
C ASN A 134 -12.25 7.05 -4.40
N LEU A 135 -11.99 5.74 -4.41
CA LEU A 135 -12.38 4.86 -5.49
C LEU A 135 -13.76 4.26 -5.25
N SER A 136 -14.51 4.10 -6.33
CA SER A 136 -15.69 3.25 -6.32
C SER A 136 -15.27 1.80 -6.11
N LEU A 137 -16.09 1.00 -5.43
CA LEU A 137 -15.84 -0.44 -5.30
C LEU A 137 -15.72 -1.11 -6.69
N MET A 138 -16.49 -0.63 -7.67
CA MET A 138 -16.35 -1.08 -9.06
C MET A 138 -15.00 -0.73 -9.68
N THR A 139 -14.48 0.50 -9.50
CA THR A 139 -13.17 0.86 -10.05
C THR A 139 -12.05 0.12 -9.35
N ALA A 140 -12.16 -0.14 -8.05
CA ALA A 140 -11.23 -1.00 -7.34
C ALA A 140 -11.24 -2.43 -7.92
N LEU A 141 -12.40 -3.06 -8.07
CA LEU A 141 -12.50 -4.40 -8.68
C LEU A 141 -11.93 -4.45 -10.09
N LEU A 142 -12.17 -3.43 -10.91
CA LEU A 142 -11.56 -3.32 -12.25
C LEU A 142 -10.04 -3.24 -12.19
N ILE A 143 -9.46 -2.47 -11.26
CA ILE A 143 -8.01 -2.42 -11.06
C ILE A 143 -7.46 -3.80 -10.69
N PHE A 144 -8.12 -4.51 -9.76
CA PHE A 144 -7.72 -5.87 -9.40
C PHE A 144 -7.81 -6.83 -10.58
N LEU A 145 -8.88 -6.75 -11.38
CA LEU A 145 -9.05 -7.59 -12.57
C LEU A 145 -7.97 -7.29 -13.62
N LEU A 146 -7.73 -6.01 -13.91
CA LEU A 146 -6.71 -5.56 -14.87
C LEU A 146 -5.30 -5.93 -14.41
N SER A 147 -4.99 -5.76 -13.12
CA SER A 147 -3.68 -6.13 -12.58
C SER A 147 -3.48 -7.65 -12.54
N GLY A 148 -4.54 -8.41 -12.29
CA GLY A 148 -4.52 -9.88 -12.40
C GLY A 148 -4.32 -10.37 -13.83
N ALA A 149 -5.02 -9.77 -14.80
CA ALA A 149 -4.87 -10.06 -16.23
C ALA A 149 -3.48 -9.66 -16.76
N ALA A 150 -2.96 -8.52 -16.32
CA ALA A 150 -1.57 -8.12 -16.54
C ALA A 150 -0.63 -9.19 -16.00
N GLY A 151 -0.75 -9.53 -14.72
CA GLY A 151 0.08 -10.55 -14.09
C GLY A 151 0.07 -11.88 -14.84
N LEU A 152 -1.12 -12.36 -15.25
CA LEU A 152 -1.28 -13.59 -15.99
C LEU A 152 -0.59 -13.54 -17.36
N SER A 153 -0.77 -12.48 -18.13
CA SER A 153 -0.19 -12.33 -19.47
C SER A 153 1.34 -12.26 -19.43
N LEU A 154 1.94 -11.48 -18.51
CA LEU A 154 3.40 -11.46 -18.33
C LEU A 154 3.93 -12.80 -17.83
N GLY A 155 3.23 -13.41 -16.88
CA GLY A 155 3.63 -14.68 -16.30
C GLY A 155 3.68 -15.79 -17.35
N PHE A 156 2.64 -15.86 -18.19
CA PHE A 156 2.55 -16.82 -19.28
C PHE A 156 3.70 -16.65 -20.27
N PHE A 157 4.03 -15.40 -20.64
CA PHE A 157 5.10 -15.10 -21.58
C PHE A 157 6.50 -15.41 -21.04
N SER A 158 6.70 -15.34 -19.71
CA SER A 158 8.03 -15.57 -19.11
C SER A 158 8.35 -17.05 -18.87
N ARG A 159 7.41 -17.83 -18.34
CA ARG A 159 7.66 -19.22 -17.90
C ARG A 159 6.53 -20.20 -18.24
N GLY A 160 5.71 -19.88 -19.24
CA GLY A 160 4.57 -20.72 -19.63
C GLY A 160 3.48 -20.81 -18.55
N PRO A 161 2.75 -21.93 -18.45
CA PRO A 161 1.59 -22.06 -17.54
C PRO A 161 1.92 -21.83 -16.06
N LEU A 162 3.10 -22.27 -15.61
CA LEU A 162 3.56 -22.05 -14.23
C LEU A 162 3.83 -20.56 -13.95
N GLY A 163 4.43 -19.87 -14.92
CA GLY A 163 4.63 -18.42 -14.83
C GLY A 163 3.30 -17.66 -14.78
N ALA A 164 2.31 -18.08 -15.56
CA ALA A 164 0.98 -17.47 -15.60
C ALA A 164 0.27 -17.51 -14.23
N LEU A 165 0.34 -18.64 -13.54
CA LEU A 165 -0.22 -18.80 -12.18
C LEU A 165 0.47 -17.88 -11.16
N CYS A 166 1.81 -17.85 -11.16
CA CYS A 166 2.56 -16.96 -10.28
C CYS A 166 2.27 -15.49 -10.59
N GLY A 167 2.23 -15.13 -11.87
CA GLY A 167 1.95 -13.79 -12.35
C GLY A 167 0.56 -13.30 -11.96
N LEU A 168 -0.48 -14.13 -12.11
CA LEU A 168 -1.83 -13.83 -11.65
C LEU A 168 -1.88 -13.60 -10.13
N GLY A 169 -1.20 -14.44 -9.35
CA GLY A 169 -1.11 -14.29 -7.90
C GLY A 169 -0.48 -12.96 -7.49
N ILE A 170 0.65 -12.60 -8.10
CA ILE A 170 1.35 -11.34 -7.85
C ILE A 170 0.50 -10.15 -8.31
N GLY A 171 -0.10 -10.23 -9.49
CA GLY A 171 -0.94 -9.19 -10.09
C GLY A 171 -2.16 -8.86 -9.23
N LEU A 172 -2.81 -9.86 -8.63
CA LEU A 172 -3.92 -9.65 -7.70
C LEU A 172 -3.45 -9.17 -6.31
N TYR A 173 -2.28 -9.62 -5.86
CA TYR A 173 -1.77 -9.27 -4.53
C TYR A 173 -1.21 -7.84 -4.46
N LEU A 174 -0.61 -7.34 -5.54
CA LEU A 174 0.02 -6.03 -5.62
C LEU A 174 -0.90 -4.86 -5.22
N PRO A 175 -2.11 -4.69 -5.82
CA PRO A 175 -3.02 -3.60 -5.43
C PRO A 175 -3.47 -3.71 -3.97
N TYR A 176 -3.70 -4.92 -3.47
CA TYR A 176 -4.03 -5.16 -2.06
C TYR A 176 -2.91 -4.72 -1.13
N TRP A 177 -1.66 -5.04 -1.47
CA TRP A 177 -0.50 -4.64 -0.71
C TRP A 177 -0.32 -3.11 -0.69
N ILE A 178 -0.52 -2.44 -1.84
CA ILE A 178 -0.48 -0.98 -1.95
C ILE A 178 -1.54 -0.33 -1.04
N LEU A 179 -2.77 -0.86 -1.03
CA LEU A 179 -3.84 -0.36 -0.15
C LEU A 179 -3.48 -0.51 1.33
N LYS A 180 -2.99 -1.69 1.73
CA LYS A 180 -2.51 -1.92 3.11
C LYS A 180 -1.39 -0.95 3.49
N PHE A 181 -0.46 -0.70 2.57
CA PHE A 181 0.64 0.22 2.79
C PHE A 181 0.18 1.68 2.94
N LYS A 182 -0.76 2.13 2.08
CA LYS A 182 -1.39 3.46 2.20
C LYS A 182 -2.13 3.60 3.54
N LYS A 183 -2.95 2.62 3.93
CA LYS A 183 -3.61 2.60 5.25
C LYS A 183 -2.60 2.72 6.38
N LYS A 184 -1.54 1.90 6.37
CA LYS A 184 -0.49 1.93 7.41
C LYS A 184 0.22 3.28 7.48
N ARG A 185 0.51 3.90 6.33
CA ARG A 185 1.10 5.25 6.27
C ARG A 185 0.13 6.30 6.85
N ARG A 186 -1.16 6.24 6.50
CA ARG A 186 -2.19 7.14 7.02
C ARG A 186 -2.32 7.04 8.54
N VAL A 187 -2.47 5.82 9.08
CA VAL A 187 -2.57 5.60 10.53
C VAL A 187 -1.33 6.08 11.26
N LYS A 188 -0.13 5.86 10.72
CA LYS A 188 1.11 6.37 11.31
C LYS A 188 1.20 7.90 11.28
N LYS A 189 0.66 8.55 10.23
CA LYS A 189 0.58 10.02 10.18
C LYS A 189 -0.41 10.54 11.23
N PHE A 190 -1.56 9.88 11.37
CA PHE A 190 -2.55 10.18 12.41
C PHE A 190 -1.96 10.04 13.83
N GLU A 191 -1.26 8.93 14.10
CA GLU A 191 -0.61 8.65 15.40
C GLU A 191 0.36 9.77 15.81
N LYS A 192 1.13 10.29 14.84
CA LYS A 192 2.05 11.40 15.08
C LYS A 192 1.37 12.73 15.39
N GLN A 193 0.20 12.97 14.79
CA GLN A 193 -0.58 14.21 14.97
C GLN A 193 -1.45 14.18 16.23
N LEU A 194 -1.74 12.99 16.78
CA LEU A 194 -2.66 12.80 17.90
C LEU A 194 -2.29 13.64 19.13
N PRO A 195 -1.03 13.70 19.62
CA PRO A 195 -0.71 14.51 20.79
C PRO A 195 -1.02 15.99 20.62
N GLU A 196 -0.75 16.54 19.43
CA GLU A 196 -1.01 17.94 19.11
C GLU A 196 -2.51 18.25 19.04
N ALA A 197 -3.30 17.33 18.48
CA ALA A 197 -4.76 17.44 18.47
C ALA A 197 -5.35 17.40 19.89
N LEU A 198 -4.84 16.52 20.76
CA LEU A 198 -5.28 16.44 22.16
C LEU A 198 -4.95 17.71 22.94
N ASP A 199 -3.76 18.28 22.75
CA ASP A 199 -3.39 19.58 23.36
C ASP A 199 -4.29 20.71 22.85
N LEU A 200 -4.61 20.73 21.55
CA LEU A 200 -5.50 21.73 20.98
C LEU A 200 -6.90 21.64 21.59
N MET A 201 -7.43 20.43 21.77
CA MET A 201 -8.68 20.22 22.50
C MET A 201 -8.59 20.67 23.96
N ALA A 202 -7.52 20.27 24.66
CA ALA A 202 -7.32 20.63 26.06
C ALA A 202 -7.29 22.15 26.24
N ARG A 203 -6.63 22.88 25.34
CA ARG A 203 -6.64 24.36 25.33
C ARG A 203 -8.04 24.94 25.10
N GLY A 204 -8.81 24.37 24.18
CA GLY A 204 -10.21 24.79 23.96
C GLY A 204 -11.08 24.57 25.21
N LEU A 205 -10.94 23.43 25.87
CA LEU A 205 -11.63 23.12 27.12
C LEU A 205 -11.20 24.04 28.27
N LYS A 206 -9.89 24.35 28.39
CA LYS A 206 -9.37 25.35 29.36
C LYS A 206 -9.96 26.75 29.14
N ALA A 207 -10.25 27.11 27.89
CA ALA A 207 -10.93 28.35 27.54
C ALA A 207 -12.45 28.33 27.81
N GLY A 208 -12.98 27.23 28.38
CA GLY A 208 -14.39 27.07 28.71
C GLY A 208 -15.25 26.54 27.56
N HIS A 209 -14.66 26.17 26.43
CA HIS A 209 -15.43 25.54 25.34
C HIS A 209 -15.88 24.13 25.72
N ALA A 210 -17.09 23.77 25.28
CA ALA A 210 -17.60 22.42 25.43
C ALA A 210 -16.73 21.42 24.62
N PHE A 211 -16.67 20.17 25.09
CA PHE A 211 -15.91 19.10 24.44
C PHE A 211 -16.20 18.93 22.93
N PRO A 212 -17.47 18.96 22.45
CA PRO A 212 -17.76 18.87 21.02
C PRO A 212 -17.11 19.98 20.19
N THR A 213 -17.04 21.20 20.72
CA THR A 213 -16.34 22.32 20.08
C THR A 213 -14.85 22.04 19.94
N GLY A 214 -14.24 21.35 20.90
CA GLY A 214 -12.85 20.88 20.79
C GLY A 214 -12.63 19.95 19.58
N LEU A 215 -13.57 19.03 19.31
CA LEU A 215 -13.53 18.17 18.11
C LEU A 215 -13.62 19.00 16.82
N GLN A 216 -14.46 20.04 16.81
CA GLN A 216 -14.60 20.95 15.67
C GLN A 216 -13.31 21.74 15.42
N ILE A 217 -12.70 22.29 16.46
CA ILE A 217 -11.45 23.06 16.37
C ILE A 217 -10.34 22.18 15.79
N VAL A 218 -10.14 20.97 16.32
CA VAL A 218 -9.19 20.01 15.74
C VAL A 218 -9.54 19.68 14.29
N GLY A 219 -10.82 19.52 13.99
CA GLY A 219 -11.31 19.22 12.65
C GLY A 219 -10.95 20.28 11.60
N ASN A 220 -10.96 21.55 12.00
CA ASN A 220 -10.71 22.69 11.12
C ASN A 220 -9.22 23.09 11.06
N GLU A 221 -8.52 23.05 12.19
CA GLU A 221 -7.15 23.57 12.31
C GLU A 221 -6.08 22.53 11.96
N MET A 222 -6.34 21.24 12.20
CA MET A 222 -5.31 20.21 12.02
C MET A 222 -5.27 19.66 10.59
N PRO A 223 -4.06 19.41 10.03
CA PRO A 223 -3.94 18.87 8.69
C PRO A 223 -4.39 17.40 8.61
N ASN A 224 -4.91 16.99 7.45
CA ASN A 224 -5.31 15.61 7.18
C ASN A 224 -4.15 14.60 7.43
N PRO A 225 -4.43 13.41 8.00
CA PRO A 225 -5.75 12.78 8.16
C PRO A 225 -6.50 13.05 9.47
N ILE A 226 -5.89 13.67 10.49
CA ILE A 226 -6.55 13.82 11.80
C ILE A 226 -7.72 14.80 11.75
N GLY A 227 -7.55 15.96 11.10
CA GLY A 227 -8.60 16.97 10.96
C GLY A 227 -9.87 16.41 10.33
N LEU A 228 -9.74 15.74 9.19
CA LEU A 228 -10.87 15.08 8.51
C LEU A 228 -11.66 14.12 9.42
N GLU A 229 -10.98 13.29 10.19
CA GLU A 229 -11.65 12.27 11.01
C GLU A 229 -12.30 12.87 12.27
N PHE A 230 -11.67 13.85 12.91
CA PHE A 230 -12.26 14.60 14.02
C PHE A 230 -13.45 15.46 13.56
N PHE A 231 -13.34 16.11 12.40
CA PHE A 231 -14.43 16.86 11.79
C PHE A 231 -15.63 15.98 11.44
N LYS A 232 -15.39 14.77 10.92
CA LYS A 232 -16.46 13.77 10.69
C LYS A 232 -17.15 13.38 12.00
N THR A 233 -16.39 13.11 13.06
CA THR A 233 -16.94 12.79 14.39
C THR A 233 -17.78 13.94 14.94
N PHE A 234 -17.30 15.18 14.82
CA PHE A 234 -18.08 16.36 15.20
C PHE A 234 -19.39 16.46 14.41
N LYS A 235 -19.35 16.22 13.09
CA LYS A 235 -20.56 16.20 12.25
C LYS A 235 -21.53 15.08 12.61
N GLU A 236 -21.03 13.88 12.94
CA GLU A 236 -21.86 12.77 13.41
C GLU A 236 -22.62 13.18 14.67
N TYR A 237 -21.92 13.77 15.65
CA TYR A 237 -22.54 14.30 16.87
C TYR A 237 -23.55 15.42 16.58
N ASN A 238 -23.19 16.41 15.74
CA ASN A 238 -24.06 17.55 15.43
C ASN A 238 -25.32 17.14 14.63
N HIS A 239 -25.34 15.95 14.03
CA HIS A 239 -26.53 15.36 13.40
C HIS A 239 -27.37 14.50 14.36
N GLY A 240 -27.14 14.59 15.67
CA GLY A 240 -27.93 13.91 16.69
C GLY A 240 -27.42 12.53 17.09
N MET A 241 -26.26 12.09 16.60
CA MET A 241 -25.63 10.86 17.09
C MET A 241 -25.11 11.06 18.51
N ASP A 242 -25.27 10.05 19.37
CA ASP A 242 -24.67 10.07 20.70
C ASP A 242 -23.13 10.20 20.61
N MET A 243 -22.56 11.00 21.52
CA MET A 243 -21.12 11.30 21.52
C MET A 243 -20.26 10.05 21.75
N ASN A 244 -20.68 9.13 22.61
CA ASN A 244 -19.92 7.90 22.86
C ASN A 244 -19.89 7.05 21.58
N THR A 245 -21.03 6.97 20.87
CA THR A 245 -21.14 6.27 19.59
C THR A 245 -20.29 6.93 18.50
N ALA A 246 -20.28 8.26 18.40
CA ALA A 246 -19.44 9.00 17.45
C ALA A 246 -17.93 8.74 17.68
N LEU A 247 -17.48 8.72 18.94
CA LEU A 247 -16.09 8.42 19.30
C LEU A 247 -15.72 6.95 19.02
N ILE A 248 -16.64 6.00 19.24
CA ILE A 248 -16.45 4.60 18.86
C ILE A 248 -16.31 4.47 17.34
N ASN A 249 -17.13 5.18 16.56
CA ASN A 249 -17.02 5.23 15.10
C ASN A 249 -15.66 5.79 14.66
N LEU A 250 -15.15 6.84 15.31
CA LEU A 250 -13.80 7.35 15.10
C LEU A 250 -12.72 6.27 15.32
N CYS A 251 -12.83 5.49 16.39
CA CYS A 251 -11.94 4.36 16.66
C CYS A 251 -12.00 3.27 15.56
N ASN A 252 -13.20 2.96 15.07
CA ASN A 252 -13.41 1.95 14.02
C ASN A 252 -12.88 2.40 12.65
N ARG A 253 -12.93 3.71 12.35
CA ARG A 253 -12.40 4.28 11.10
C ARG A 253 -10.88 4.32 11.07
N VAL A 254 -10.22 4.69 12.17
CA VAL A 254 -8.75 4.87 12.22
C VAL A 254 -8.01 3.60 12.66
N GLU A 255 -8.63 2.77 13.51
CA GLU A 255 -8.07 1.55 14.09
C GLU A 255 -6.78 1.74 14.91
N LEU A 256 -6.54 2.93 15.47
CA LEU A 256 -5.37 3.21 16.30
C LEU A 256 -5.61 2.82 17.77
N ARG A 257 -4.63 2.15 18.39
CA ARG A 257 -4.71 1.75 19.81
C ARG A 257 -4.81 2.97 20.74
N GLU A 258 -4.00 3.98 20.47
CA GLU A 258 -3.88 5.15 21.36
C GLU A 258 -5.14 6.00 21.33
N LEU A 259 -5.84 5.99 20.19
CA LEU A 259 -7.15 6.59 20.02
C LEU A 259 -8.25 5.86 20.80
N ARG A 260 -8.16 4.53 20.96
CA ARG A 260 -9.08 3.76 21.81
C ARG A 260 -8.90 4.11 23.28
N PHE A 261 -7.66 4.22 23.75
CA PHE A 261 -7.39 4.69 25.12
C PHE A 261 -7.96 6.08 25.37
N PHE A 262 -7.75 7.01 24.42
CA PHE A 262 -8.37 8.33 24.46
C PHE A 262 -9.89 8.27 24.53
N THR A 263 -10.52 7.50 23.65
CA THR A 263 -11.98 7.43 23.57
C THR A 263 -12.57 6.86 24.86
N THR A 264 -12.03 5.75 25.36
CA THR A 264 -12.47 5.15 26.63
C THR A 264 -12.29 6.10 27.81
N ALA A 265 -11.13 6.74 27.91
CA ALA A 265 -10.86 7.67 29.00
C ALA A 265 -11.80 8.88 28.97
N VAL A 266 -12.08 9.45 27.79
CA VAL A 266 -13.04 10.54 27.63
C VAL A 266 -14.47 10.12 27.97
N MET A 267 -14.91 8.93 27.54
CA MET A 267 -16.26 8.43 27.87
C MET A 267 -16.44 8.30 29.38
N ILE A 268 -15.48 7.67 30.08
CA ILE A 268 -15.50 7.52 31.53
C ILE A 268 -15.50 8.89 32.22
N GLN A 269 -14.62 9.81 31.78
CA GLN A 269 -14.48 11.11 32.42
C GLN A 269 -15.72 11.99 32.23
N ARG A 270 -16.41 11.87 31.09
CA ARG A 270 -17.67 12.57 30.81
C ARG A 270 -18.83 12.05 31.66
N GLU A 271 -18.89 10.74 31.90
CA GLU A 271 -19.93 10.13 32.74
C GLU A 271 -19.71 10.42 34.23
N THR A 272 -18.45 10.43 34.67
CA THR A 272 -18.08 10.69 36.08
C THR A 272 -17.94 12.19 36.41
N GLY A 273 -18.03 13.07 35.40
CA GLY A 273 -17.93 14.53 35.59
C GLY A 273 -16.53 15.03 35.96
N GLY A 274 -15.48 14.25 35.71
CA GLY A 274 -14.12 14.63 36.09
C GLY A 274 -13.45 15.61 35.12
N ASN A 275 -12.21 16.02 35.43
CA ASN A 275 -11.47 16.97 34.61
C ASN A 275 -11.00 16.37 33.24
N LEU A 276 -11.70 16.74 32.16
CA LEU A 276 -11.36 16.35 30.80
C LEU A 276 -10.02 16.92 30.32
N VAL A 277 -9.65 18.10 30.79
CA VAL A 277 -8.40 18.76 30.40
C VAL A 277 -7.21 17.93 30.86
N ASP A 278 -7.20 17.52 32.12
CA ASP A 278 -6.09 16.76 32.71
C ASP A 278 -5.91 15.41 32.01
N ILE A 279 -7.00 14.72 31.66
CA ILE A 279 -6.91 13.42 31.00
C ILE A 279 -6.38 13.57 29.55
N LEU A 280 -6.77 14.62 28.83
CA LEU A 280 -6.25 14.89 27.48
C LEU A 280 -4.75 15.19 27.51
N GLU A 281 -4.30 16.04 28.44
CA GLU A 281 -2.89 16.39 28.59
C GLU A 281 -2.04 15.18 29.02
N LYS A 282 -2.56 14.35 29.94
CA LYS A 282 -1.91 13.10 30.34
C LYS A 282 -1.74 12.14 29.16
N ILE A 283 -2.79 11.93 28.35
CA ILE A 283 -2.70 11.04 27.19
C ILE A 283 -1.74 11.60 26.14
N ALA A 284 -1.78 12.91 25.87
CA ALA A 284 -0.83 13.56 24.97
C ALA A 284 0.62 13.39 25.45
N GLY A 285 0.85 13.55 26.76
CA GLY A 285 2.13 13.30 27.43
C GLY A 285 2.61 11.86 27.26
N LEU A 286 1.77 10.87 27.59
CA LEU A 286 2.08 9.45 27.46
C LEU A 286 2.45 9.05 26.02
N ILE A 287 1.73 9.56 25.01
CA ILE A 287 2.05 9.29 23.60
C ILE A 287 3.42 9.88 23.24
N ARG A 288 3.73 11.10 23.70
CA ARG A 288 5.03 11.75 23.47
C ARG A 288 6.17 11.00 24.15
N GLU A 289 6.00 10.57 25.39
CA GLU A 289 6.96 9.76 26.12
C GLU A 289 7.23 8.45 25.39
N ARG A 290 6.18 7.76 24.92
CA ARG A 290 6.33 6.57 24.09
C ARG A 290 7.14 6.85 22.82
N PHE A 291 6.91 7.97 22.13
CA PHE A 291 7.73 8.32 20.96
C PHE A 291 9.18 8.60 21.32
N LYS A 292 9.45 9.28 22.45
CA LYS A 292 10.81 9.50 22.96
C LYS A 292 11.50 8.18 23.23
N LEU A 293 10.86 7.25 23.95
CA LEU A 293 11.39 5.91 24.23
C LEU A 293 11.69 5.13 22.95
N VAL A 294 10.76 5.10 22.00
CA VAL A 294 10.96 4.41 20.70
C VAL A 294 12.12 5.02 19.91
N ASN A 295 12.29 6.35 19.95
CA ASN A 295 13.40 7.02 19.27
C ASN A 295 14.73 6.79 19.99
N GLN A 296 14.75 6.81 21.32
CA GLN A 296 15.92 6.46 22.13
C GLN A 296 16.38 5.03 21.84
N ILE A 297 15.47 4.05 21.83
CA ILE A 297 15.78 2.66 21.48
C ILE A 297 16.36 2.57 20.07
N LYS A 298 15.80 3.29 19.09
CA LYS A 298 16.36 3.32 17.73
C LYS A 298 17.76 3.93 17.68
N ALA A 299 18.02 4.95 18.48
CA ALA A 299 19.33 5.60 18.55
C ALA A 299 20.36 4.67 19.21
N LEU A 300 20.03 4.09 20.37
CA LEU A 300 20.89 3.14 21.09
C LEU A 300 21.17 1.88 20.26
N THR A 301 20.18 1.36 19.54
CA THR A 301 20.35 0.21 18.65
C THR A 301 20.92 0.57 17.26
N ALA A 302 21.19 1.86 16.97
CA ALA A 302 21.74 2.26 15.68
C ALA A 302 23.17 1.75 15.50
N GLU A 303 24.00 1.83 16.55
CA GLU A 303 25.38 1.38 16.53
C GLU A 303 25.46 -0.12 16.24
N GLY A 304 24.77 -0.95 17.03
CA GLY A 304 24.73 -2.41 16.80
C GLY A 304 24.17 -2.79 15.42
N ARG A 305 23.21 -2.02 14.89
CA ARG A 305 22.70 -2.23 13.52
C ARG A 305 23.75 -1.89 12.46
N LEU A 306 24.47 -0.79 12.62
CA LEU A 306 25.53 -0.39 11.68
C LEU A 306 26.68 -1.40 11.69
N SER A 307 27.17 -1.79 12.88
CA SER A 307 28.21 -2.81 13.01
C SER A 307 27.77 -4.15 12.41
N GLY A 308 26.51 -4.55 12.63
CA GLY A 308 25.94 -5.74 12.00
C GLY A 308 25.88 -5.63 10.47
N VAL A 309 25.45 -4.48 9.93
CA VAL A 309 25.41 -4.26 8.46
C VAL A 309 26.81 -4.31 7.86
N ILE A 310 27.81 -3.70 8.50
CA ILE A 310 29.20 -3.72 8.04
C ILE A 310 29.74 -5.16 8.04
N LEU A 311 29.56 -5.90 9.13
CA LEU A 311 30.00 -7.29 9.24
C LEU A 311 29.35 -8.20 8.19
N ILE A 312 28.07 -7.97 7.89
CA ILE A 312 27.35 -8.73 6.86
C ILE A 312 27.81 -8.36 5.45
N ALA A 313 28.18 -7.10 5.21
CA ALA A 313 28.64 -6.63 3.92
C ALA A 313 30.11 -7.01 3.61
N MET A 314 30.94 -7.26 4.62
CA MET A 314 32.38 -7.54 4.40
C MET A 314 32.66 -8.74 3.48
N PRO A 315 32.13 -9.96 3.71
CA PRO A 315 32.44 -11.11 2.85
C PRO A 315 32.10 -10.91 1.36
N PRO A 316 30.89 -10.43 0.97
CA PRO A 316 30.59 -10.19 -0.44
C PRO A 316 31.42 -9.04 -1.04
N VAL A 317 31.75 -7.99 -0.27
CA VAL A 317 32.63 -6.91 -0.74
C VAL A 317 34.03 -7.45 -1.03
N ILE A 318 34.61 -8.21 -0.10
CA ILE A 318 35.93 -8.83 -0.28
C ILE A 318 35.91 -9.78 -1.49
N PHE A 319 34.86 -10.59 -1.63
CA PHE A 319 34.70 -11.48 -2.78
C PHE A 319 34.69 -10.71 -4.11
N LEU A 320 33.95 -9.60 -4.21
CA LEU A 320 33.92 -8.76 -5.41
C LEU A 320 35.26 -8.07 -5.70
N VAL A 321 35.95 -7.60 -4.66
CA VAL A 321 37.29 -6.99 -4.80
C VAL A 321 38.30 -8.04 -5.29
N MET A 322 38.29 -9.24 -4.70
CA MET A 322 39.17 -10.34 -5.11
C MET A 322 38.89 -10.80 -6.53
N LEU A 323 37.63 -10.80 -6.96
CA LEU A 323 37.27 -11.14 -8.34
C LEU A 323 37.88 -10.17 -9.35
N LYS A 324 38.08 -8.88 -8.98
CA LYS A 324 38.77 -7.90 -9.82
C LYS A 324 40.30 -7.99 -9.75
N ILE A 325 40.87 -8.22 -8.57
CA ILE A 325 42.33 -8.25 -8.38
C ILE A 325 42.93 -9.56 -8.91
N ASN A 326 42.32 -10.70 -8.58
CA ASN A 326 42.79 -12.02 -8.98
C ASN A 326 41.63 -12.96 -9.34
N PRO A 327 41.10 -12.87 -10.57
CA PRO A 327 39.98 -13.68 -11.01
C PRO A 327 40.30 -15.18 -10.99
N SER A 328 41.55 -15.59 -11.24
CA SER A 328 41.94 -17.01 -11.19
C SER A 328 41.77 -17.61 -9.80
N TYR A 329 42.10 -16.86 -8.74
CA TYR A 329 41.92 -17.31 -7.35
C TYR A 329 40.43 -17.43 -6.97
N THR A 330 39.60 -16.45 -7.32
CA THR A 330 38.16 -16.47 -7.02
C THR A 330 37.42 -17.55 -7.83
N MET A 331 37.82 -17.78 -9.09
CA MET A 331 37.23 -18.83 -9.93
C MET A 331 37.56 -20.24 -9.42
N LEU A 332 38.70 -20.44 -8.75
CA LEU A 332 38.99 -21.71 -8.07
C LEU A 332 37.98 -21.97 -6.94
N LEU A 333 37.64 -20.95 -6.16
CA LEU A 333 36.64 -21.04 -5.08
C LEU A 333 35.24 -21.37 -5.63
N VAL A 334 34.87 -20.82 -6.78
CA VAL A 334 33.53 -21.03 -7.38
C VAL A 334 33.41 -22.34 -8.15
N ASN A 335 34.46 -22.75 -8.88
CA ASN A 335 34.38 -23.88 -9.81
C ASN A 335 34.81 -25.20 -9.17
N HIS A 336 35.76 -25.19 -8.22
CA HIS A 336 36.24 -26.42 -7.57
C HIS A 336 35.21 -26.97 -6.58
N PRO A 337 34.96 -28.30 -6.54
CA PRO A 337 33.97 -28.91 -5.64
C PRO A 337 34.18 -28.57 -4.16
N LEU A 338 35.43 -28.56 -3.69
CA LEU A 338 35.76 -28.13 -2.32
C LEU A 338 35.44 -26.65 -2.07
N GLY A 339 35.69 -25.77 -3.04
CA GLY A 339 35.40 -24.34 -2.91
C GLY A 339 33.90 -24.04 -2.81
N LYS A 340 33.08 -24.78 -3.55
CA LYS A 340 31.61 -24.72 -3.43
C LYS A 340 31.13 -25.16 -2.05
N MET A 341 31.66 -26.26 -1.51
CA MET A 341 31.29 -26.73 -0.16
C MET A 341 31.65 -25.70 0.92
N MET A 342 32.87 -25.13 0.87
CA MET A 342 33.31 -24.11 1.81
C MET A 342 32.52 -22.80 1.69
N SER A 343 32.15 -22.41 0.47
CA SER A 343 31.33 -21.22 0.24
C SER A 343 29.90 -21.42 0.78
N MET A 344 29.33 -22.62 0.59
CA MET A 344 28.01 -22.95 1.13
C MET A 344 28.01 -22.97 2.66
N THR A 345 29.03 -23.53 3.32
CA THR A 345 29.14 -23.50 4.78
C THR A 345 29.38 -22.09 5.31
N ALA A 346 30.19 -21.27 4.63
CA ALA A 346 30.36 -19.87 5.00
C ALA A 346 29.03 -19.09 4.91
N LEU A 347 28.25 -19.31 3.84
CA LEU A 347 26.94 -18.66 3.67
C LEU A 347 25.91 -19.10 4.73
N THR A 348 25.90 -20.37 5.13
CA THR A 348 25.00 -20.83 6.19
C THR A 348 25.36 -20.23 7.54
N PHE A 349 26.65 -20.18 7.90
CA PHE A 349 27.10 -19.49 9.11
C PHE A 349 26.81 -17.99 9.05
N GLN A 350 26.98 -17.36 7.89
CA GLN A 350 26.63 -15.95 7.69
C GLN A 350 25.14 -15.71 7.93
N ALA A 351 24.26 -16.57 7.39
CA ALA A 351 22.82 -16.47 7.58
C ALA A 351 22.41 -16.66 9.06
N LEU A 352 23.06 -17.58 9.77
CA LEU A 352 22.86 -17.76 11.22
C LEU A 352 23.30 -16.52 12.01
N GLY A 353 24.45 -15.94 11.67
CA GLY A 353 24.93 -14.69 12.28
C GLY A 353 23.95 -13.54 12.08
N VAL A 354 23.43 -13.37 10.86
CA VAL A 354 22.41 -12.35 10.53
C VAL A 354 21.16 -12.56 11.39
N PHE A 355 20.70 -13.81 11.54
CA PHE A 355 19.54 -14.13 12.36
C PHE A 355 19.76 -13.81 13.84
N ALA A 356 20.93 -14.17 14.39
CA ALA A 356 21.31 -13.87 15.77
C ALA A 356 21.35 -12.35 16.03
N ILE A 357 22.03 -11.59 15.16
CA ILE A 357 22.09 -10.12 15.25
C ILE A 357 20.68 -9.52 15.21
N LYS A 358 19.84 -9.96 14.26
CA LYS A 358 18.48 -9.45 14.12
C LYS A 358 17.62 -9.74 15.36
N LYS A 359 17.85 -10.86 16.04
CA LYS A 359 17.14 -11.23 17.28
C LYS A 359 17.58 -10.37 18.46
N ILE A 360 18.88 -10.12 18.61
CA ILE A 360 19.44 -9.29 19.69
C ILE A 360 19.02 -7.82 19.55
N VAL A 361 19.07 -7.29 18.32
CA VAL A 361 18.80 -5.87 18.03
C VAL A 361 17.30 -5.54 18.11
N ASN A 362 16.41 -6.50 17.89
CA ASN A 362 14.97 -6.26 17.85
C ASN A 362 14.36 -6.22 19.26
N ILE A 363 14.57 -5.10 19.96
CA ILE A 363 13.93 -4.81 21.24
C ILE A 363 12.46 -4.44 20.95
N LYS A 364 11.53 -5.30 21.37
CA LYS A 364 10.10 -4.99 21.34
C LYS A 364 9.77 -4.05 22.51
N VAL A 365 9.04 -2.97 22.20
CA VAL A 365 8.46 -2.02 23.17
C VAL A 365 6.99 -2.30 23.32
#